data_AF-A0A2H9MFX6-F1
#
_entry.id   AF-A0A2H9MFX6-F1
#
_cell.length_a   1.000
_cell.length_b   1.000
_cell.length_c   1.000
_cell.angle_alpha   90.00
_cell.angle_beta   90.00
_cell.angle_gamma   90.00
#
_symmetry.space_group_name_H-M   'P 1'
#
loop_
_entity.id
_entity.type
_entity.pdbx_description
1 polymer ?
#
loop_
_entity_poly.entity_id
_entity_poly.type
_entity_poly.pdbx_seq_one_letter_code
_entity_poly.pdbx_strand_id
1 'polypeptide(L)'
;MPFGWGEPLLRRNLIEKLKNLFSLNQVITNGTIPLPLWKDVRFLCSVDGTKDYHEAQRGKNTYDKIKANINRKDLDVHLFCVVTKINEKCLEEFVEEWSKTSVKSVGFGFYTPIKGKNNEELWLNFKQRDKVIKRIKILKQKYPQFIHSSDAILDSFMSDKCQQT
;
A
#
# COMPACT_ATOMS: atom_id res chain seq x y z
N MET A 1 -5.90 12.06 -11.66
CA MET A 1 -7.05 11.23 -11.21
C MET A 1 -6.56 9.85 -10.78
N PRO A 2 -7.04 9.27 -9.66
CA PRO A 2 -6.73 7.89 -9.29
C PRO A 2 -7.58 6.90 -10.08
N PHE A 3 -6.95 5.90 -10.71
CA PHE A 3 -7.63 4.73 -11.27
C PHE A 3 -7.51 3.57 -10.28
N GLY A 4 -8.60 3.12 -9.65
CA GLY A 4 -8.55 2.10 -8.59
C GLY A 4 -9.74 1.14 -8.50
N TRP A 5 -10.68 1.18 -9.45
CA TRP A 5 -11.80 0.22 -9.48
C TRP A 5 -11.42 -1.02 -10.28
N GLY A 6 -11.39 -2.19 -9.64
CA GLY A 6 -10.90 -3.43 -10.24
C GLY A 6 -9.38 -3.43 -10.43
N GLU A 7 -8.87 -4.12 -11.45
CA GLU A 7 -7.46 -4.03 -11.87
C GLU A 7 -7.35 -3.08 -13.08
N PRO A 8 -6.88 -1.83 -12.89
CA PRO A 8 -6.89 -0.82 -13.95
C PRO A 8 -6.01 -1.19 -15.14
N LEU A 9 -4.95 -1.99 -14.94
CA LEU A 9 -4.08 -2.43 -16.01
C LEU A 9 -4.73 -3.42 -16.99
N LEU A 10 -5.97 -3.87 -16.73
CA LEU A 10 -6.79 -4.54 -17.74
C LEU A 10 -7.38 -3.57 -18.77
N ARG A 11 -7.41 -2.26 -18.47
CA ARG A 11 -7.94 -1.19 -19.34
C ARG A 11 -6.85 -0.19 -19.75
N ARG A 12 -5.64 -0.68 -20.06
CA ARG A 12 -4.48 0.17 -20.44
C ARG A 12 -4.80 1.21 -21.50
N ASN A 13 -5.48 0.81 -22.57
CA ASN A 13 -5.84 1.70 -23.68
C ASN A 13 -6.68 2.91 -23.22
N LEU A 14 -7.49 2.76 -22.17
CA LEU A 14 -8.25 3.87 -21.60
C LEU A 14 -7.33 4.83 -20.83
N ILE A 15 -6.41 4.29 -20.02
CA ILE A 15 -5.47 5.10 -19.25
C ILE A 15 -4.54 5.89 -20.17
N GLU A 16 -4.06 5.28 -21.26
CA GLU A 16 -3.20 5.97 -22.24
C GLU A 16 -3.90 7.18 -22.90
N LYS A 17 -5.21 7.08 -23.15
CA LYS A 17 -5.99 8.19 -23.70
C LYS A 17 -6.22 9.29 -22.67
N LEU A 18 -6.43 8.93 -21.41
CA LEU A 18 -6.81 9.88 -20.36
C LEU A 18 -5.62 10.53 -19.66
N LYS A 19 -4.43 9.92 -19.68
CA LYS A 19 -3.28 10.44 -18.90
C LYS A 19 -2.83 11.84 -19.34
N ASN A 20 -3.03 12.18 -20.61
CA ASN A 20 -2.68 13.51 -21.13
C ASN A 20 -3.69 14.61 -20.72
N LEU A 21 -4.81 14.24 -20.08
CA LEU A 21 -5.85 15.19 -19.65
C LEU A 21 -5.63 15.72 -18.22
N PHE A 22 -4.73 15.09 -17.46
CA PHE A 22 -4.50 15.45 -16.06
C PHE A 22 -3.02 15.72 -15.81
N SER A 23 -2.73 16.71 -14.98
CA SER A 23 -1.37 17.04 -14.53
C SER A 23 -0.77 15.98 -13.60
N LEU A 24 -1.62 15.18 -12.94
CA LEU A 24 -1.21 14.13 -12.01
C LEU A 24 -2.01 12.84 -12.29
N ASN A 25 -1.30 11.81 -12.73
CA ASN A 25 -1.86 10.49 -13.00
C ASN A 25 -1.40 9.49 -11.97
N GLN A 26 -2.34 8.79 -11.33
CA GLN A 26 -2.04 7.73 -10.38
C GLN A 26 -2.83 6.47 -10.72
N VAL A 27 -2.14 5.34 -10.78
CA VAL A 27 -2.75 4.02 -11.02
C VAL A 27 -2.56 3.17 -9.77
N ILE A 28 -3.66 2.70 -9.19
CA ILE A 28 -3.66 1.80 -8.05
C ILE A 28 -3.87 0.38 -8.58
N THR A 29 -2.89 -0.50 -8.41
CA THR A 29 -2.86 -1.83 -9.03
C THR A 29 -2.45 -2.89 -8.02
N ASN A 30 -2.83 -4.14 -8.25
CA ASN A 30 -2.30 -5.28 -7.50
C ASN A 30 -0.86 -5.64 -7.90
N GLY A 31 -0.31 -5.05 -8.97
CA GLY A 31 1.07 -5.26 -9.42
C GLY A 31 1.36 -6.62 -10.09
N THR A 32 0.35 -7.49 -10.25
CA THR A 32 0.52 -8.82 -10.86
C THR A 32 0.63 -8.77 -12.39
N ILE A 33 0.27 -7.63 -12.99
CA ILE A 33 0.39 -7.34 -14.42
C ILE A 33 1.62 -6.44 -14.64
N PRO A 34 2.47 -6.72 -15.65
CA PRO A 34 3.64 -5.87 -15.94
C PRO A 34 3.27 -4.40 -16.12
N LEU A 35 4.04 -3.51 -15.49
CA LEU A 35 3.77 -2.07 -15.56
C LEU A 35 4.24 -1.49 -16.91
N PRO A 36 3.39 -0.73 -17.62
CA PRO A 36 3.80 -0.04 -18.85
C PRO A 36 4.81 1.07 -18.54
N LEU A 37 5.66 1.41 -19.53
CA LEU A 37 6.64 2.49 -19.40
C LEU A 37 5.97 3.86 -19.50
N TRP A 38 5.32 4.30 -18.42
CA TRP A 38 4.70 5.63 -18.31
C TRP A 38 5.43 6.47 -17.27
N LYS A 39 6.31 7.37 -17.72
CA LYS A 39 7.13 8.23 -16.85
C LYS A 39 6.32 9.34 -16.16
N ASP A 40 5.15 9.64 -16.70
CA ASP A 40 4.20 10.66 -16.26
C ASP A 40 3.10 10.09 -15.32
N VAL A 41 3.24 8.83 -14.91
CA VAL A 41 2.25 8.11 -14.08
C VAL A 41 2.93 7.56 -12.84
N ARG A 42 2.31 7.83 -11.68
CA ARG A 42 2.65 7.19 -10.42
C ARG A 42 1.89 5.88 -10.28
N PHE A 43 2.60 4.78 -10.02
CA PHE A 43 2.01 3.49 -9.69
C PHE A 43 1.97 3.30 -8.18
N LEU A 44 0.80 2.98 -7.64
CA LEU A 44 0.62 2.59 -6.24
C LEU A 44 0.23 1.11 -6.20
N CYS A 45 1.17 0.26 -5.82
CA CYS A 45 1.00 -1.19 -5.82
C CYS A 45 0.58 -1.69 -4.44
N SER A 46 -0.51 -2.44 -4.37
CA SER A 46 -1.00 -2.95 -3.10
C SER A 46 -0.26 -4.21 -2.67
N VAL A 47 0.55 -4.12 -1.60
CA VAL A 47 1.29 -5.23 -0.98
C VAL A 47 1.08 -5.15 0.53
N ASP A 48 0.60 -6.25 1.12
CA ASP A 48 -0.01 -6.28 2.47
C ASP A 48 0.83 -7.11 3.45
N GLY A 49 2.11 -6.76 3.61
CA GLY A 49 3.06 -7.45 4.48
C GLY A 49 4.08 -8.31 3.73
N THR A 50 4.87 -9.09 4.46
CA THR A 50 5.84 -10.04 3.87
C THR A 50 5.12 -11.14 3.08
N LYS A 51 5.87 -11.88 2.27
CA LYS A 51 5.35 -12.88 1.34
C LYS A 51 4.27 -13.79 1.94
N ASP A 52 4.53 -14.39 3.10
CA ASP A 52 3.59 -15.32 3.72
C ASP A 52 2.26 -14.66 4.06
N TYR A 53 2.28 -13.45 4.61
CA TYR A 53 1.07 -12.70 4.95
C TYR A 53 0.31 -12.22 3.72
N HIS A 54 1.04 -11.72 2.73
CA HIS A 54 0.45 -11.22 1.50
C HIS A 54 -0.22 -12.36 0.70
N GLU A 55 0.49 -13.47 0.51
CA GLU A 55 0.00 -14.60 -0.29
C GLU A 55 -1.11 -15.37 0.43
N ALA A 56 -1.12 -15.40 1.77
CA ALA A 56 -2.24 -15.94 2.53
C ALA A 56 -3.55 -15.18 2.26
N GLN A 57 -3.48 -13.87 1.97
CA GLN A 57 -4.65 -13.04 1.69
C GLN A 57 -4.98 -12.95 0.20
N ARG A 58 -3.96 -12.88 -0.67
CA ARG A 58 -4.12 -12.55 -2.09
C ARG A 58 -3.88 -13.71 -3.05
N GLY A 59 -3.44 -14.85 -2.54
CA GLY A 59 -3.14 -16.05 -3.31
C GLY A 59 -1.66 -16.30 -3.51
N LYS A 60 -1.32 -17.59 -3.69
CA LYS A 60 0.06 -18.08 -3.86
C LYS A 60 0.73 -17.50 -5.10
N ASN A 61 2.04 -17.33 -5.05
CA ASN A 61 2.89 -16.85 -6.15
C ASN A 61 2.58 -15.42 -6.62
N THR A 62 1.84 -14.63 -5.84
CA THR A 62 1.56 -13.23 -6.18
C THR A 62 2.71 -12.33 -5.80
N TYR A 63 3.39 -12.58 -4.69
CA TYR A 63 4.39 -11.68 -4.13
C TYR A 63 5.63 -11.57 -5.01
N ASP A 64 6.19 -12.71 -5.42
CA ASP A 64 7.38 -12.73 -6.29
C ASP A 64 7.08 -12.13 -7.67
N LYS A 65 5.87 -12.38 -8.19
CA LYS A 65 5.40 -11.82 -9.45
C LYS A 65 5.29 -10.30 -9.38
N ILE A 66 4.72 -9.77 -8.29
CA ILE A 66 4.65 -8.33 -8.04
C ILE A 66 6.07 -7.77 -7.97
N LYS A 67 6.95 -8.36 -7.16
CA LYS A 67 8.32 -7.89 -6.99
C LYS A 67 9.08 -7.85 -8.32
N ALA A 68 8.92 -8.86 -9.17
CA ALA A 68 9.50 -8.88 -10.52
C ALA A 68 8.95 -7.76 -11.43
N ASN A 69 7.66 -7.47 -11.36
CA ASN A 69 7.02 -6.44 -12.19
C ASN A 69 7.37 -5.01 -11.76
N ILE A 70 7.54 -4.77 -10.46
CA ILE A 70 7.57 -3.42 -9.89
C ILE A 70 8.95 -2.98 -9.36
N ASN A 71 9.91 -3.89 -9.20
CA ASN A 71 11.28 -3.56 -8.81
C ASN A 71 12.06 -2.96 -10.00
N ARG A 72 11.66 -1.75 -10.41
CA ARG A 72 12.10 -1.08 -11.62
C ARG A 72 12.51 0.36 -11.33
N LYS A 73 13.72 0.74 -11.76
CA LYS A 73 14.27 2.10 -11.52
C LYS A 73 13.72 3.16 -12.48
N ASP A 74 13.16 2.72 -13.60
CA ASP A 74 12.66 3.55 -14.69
C ASP A 74 11.20 4.00 -14.53
N LEU A 75 10.55 3.65 -13.41
CA LEU A 75 9.16 3.97 -13.09
C LEU A 75 9.02 4.64 -11.70
N ASP A 76 7.96 5.43 -11.54
CA ASP A 76 7.54 5.99 -10.25
C ASP A 76 6.60 5.02 -9.51
N VAL A 77 7.18 4.04 -8.84
CA VAL A 77 6.44 2.98 -8.13
C VAL A 77 6.49 3.22 -6.62
N HIS A 78 5.34 3.13 -5.97
CA HIS A 78 5.15 3.16 -4.53
C HIS A 78 4.31 1.96 -4.08
N LEU A 79 4.45 1.56 -2.82
CA LEU A 79 3.59 0.56 -2.19
C LEU A 79 2.48 1.22 -1.39
N PHE A 80 1.37 0.51 -1.27
CA PHE A 80 0.35 0.76 -0.27
C PHE A 80 0.05 -0.53 0.48
N CYS A 81 0.22 -0.51 1.80
CA CYS A 81 -0.05 -1.64 2.67
C CYS A 81 -1.27 -1.36 3.53
N VAL A 82 -2.29 -2.24 3.43
CA VAL A 82 -3.43 -2.22 4.34
C VAL A 82 -3.08 -3.07 5.55
N VAL A 83 -2.93 -2.40 6.69
CA VAL A 83 -2.59 -3.04 7.96
C VAL A 83 -3.83 -3.65 8.59
N THR A 84 -3.69 -4.92 8.98
CA THR A 84 -4.70 -5.78 9.60
C THR A 84 -4.13 -6.36 10.88
N LYS A 85 -5.00 -6.94 11.72
CA LYS A 85 -4.58 -7.70 12.91
C LYS A 85 -3.65 -8.88 12.57
N ILE A 86 -3.71 -9.39 11.34
CA ILE A 86 -2.92 -10.54 10.89
C ILE A 86 -1.50 -10.11 10.48
N ASN A 87 -1.37 -9.05 9.68
CA ASN A 87 -0.08 -8.67 9.07
C ASN A 87 0.71 -7.61 9.87
N GLU A 88 0.12 -6.97 10.89
CA GLU A 88 0.81 -5.93 11.69
C GLU A 88 2.14 -6.39 12.31
N LYS A 89 2.25 -7.70 12.58
CA LYS A 89 3.45 -8.32 13.16
C LYS A 89 4.65 -8.40 12.22
N CYS A 90 4.46 -8.22 10.91
CA CYS A 90 5.54 -8.33 9.93
C CYS A 90 5.98 -6.99 9.32
N LEU A 91 5.47 -5.86 9.84
CA LEU A 91 5.70 -4.54 9.23
C LEU A 91 7.18 -4.15 9.21
N GLU A 92 7.93 -4.49 10.25
CA GLU A 92 9.37 -4.21 10.34
C GLU A 92 10.14 -4.94 9.23
N GLU A 93 9.93 -6.25 9.10
CA GLU A 93 10.56 -7.09 8.07
C GLU A 93 10.14 -6.67 6.66
N PHE A 94 8.84 -6.39 6.48
CA PHE A 94 8.29 -5.91 5.22
C PHE A 94 8.94 -4.58 4.78
N VAL A 95 9.01 -3.60 5.68
CA VAL A 95 9.65 -2.30 5.38
C VAL A 95 11.13 -2.50 5.06
N GLU A 96 11.84 -3.30 5.85
CA GLU A 96 13.26 -3.57 5.62
C GLU A 96 13.48 -4.21 4.24
N GLU A 97 12.72 -5.24 3.90
CA GLU A 97 12.85 -5.95 2.62
C GLU A 97 12.61 -5.02 1.43
N TRP A 98 11.51 -4.27 1.45
CA TRP A 98 11.15 -3.42 0.31
C TRP A 98 11.99 -2.16 0.19
N SER A 99 12.55 -1.66 1.30
CA SER A 99 13.49 -0.53 1.29
C SER A 99 14.77 -0.81 0.49
N LYS A 100 15.09 -2.09 0.26
CA LYS A 100 16.26 -2.54 -0.51
C LYS A 100 15.96 -2.67 -2.02
N THR A 101 14.74 -2.36 -2.46
CA THR A 101 14.31 -2.46 -3.86
C THR A 101 14.35 -1.10 -4.57
N SER A 102 13.94 -1.07 -5.84
CA SER A 102 13.81 0.17 -6.63
C SER A 102 12.51 0.94 -6.34
N VAL A 103 11.60 0.38 -5.51
CA VAL A 103 10.35 1.03 -5.11
C VAL A 103 10.66 2.27 -4.27
N LYS A 104 9.96 3.38 -4.53
CA LYS A 104 10.29 4.69 -3.98
C LYS A 104 9.86 4.86 -2.53
N SER A 105 8.66 4.41 -2.19
CA SER A 105 8.16 4.50 -0.83
C SER A 105 6.99 3.55 -0.58
N VAL A 106 6.60 3.43 0.68
CA VAL A 106 5.38 2.77 1.14
C VAL A 106 4.50 3.75 1.91
N GLY A 107 3.19 3.64 1.71
CA GLY A 107 2.16 4.24 2.56
C GLY A 107 1.38 3.16 3.30
N PHE A 108 0.82 3.51 4.46
CA PHE A 108 0.02 2.61 5.28
C PHE A 108 -1.43 3.10 5.39
N GLY A 109 -2.36 2.18 5.24
CA GLY A 109 -3.76 2.32 5.63
C GLY A 109 -4.13 1.26 6.66
N PHE A 110 -5.32 1.36 7.25
CA PHE A 110 -5.82 0.37 8.20
C PHE A 110 -7.11 -0.25 7.68
N TYR A 111 -7.27 -1.54 7.91
CA TYR A 111 -8.50 -2.24 7.55
C TYR A 111 -9.70 -1.70 8.34
N THR A 112 -10.78 -1.40 7.63
CA THR A 112 -12.06 -0.96 8.21
C THR A 112 -13.12 -2.02 7.92
N PRO A 113 -13.82 -2.54 8.95
CA PRO A 113 -14.90 -3.49 8.76
C PRO A 113 -16.01 -2.89 7.90
N ILE A 114 -16.52 -3.67 6.96
CA ILE A 114 -17.69 -3.28 6.18
C ILE A 114 -18.90 -3.98 6.79
N LYS A 115 -19.95 -3.21 7.11
CA LYS A 115 -21.20 -3.74 7.67
C LYS A 115 -21.72 -4.88 6.79
N GLY A 116 -21.95 -6.05 7.39
CA GLY A 116 -22.44 -7.24 6.69
C GLY A 116 -21.35 -8.16 6.11
N LYS A 117 -20.06 -7.90 6.35
CA LYS A 117 -18.98 -8.86 6.08
C LYS A 117 -18.42 -9.42 7.38
N ASN A 118 -18.27 -10.74 7.46
CA ASN A 118 -17.67 -11.44 8.60
C ASN A 118 -16.15 -11.43 8.51
N ASN A 119 -15.53 -10.26 8.71
CA ASN A 119 -14.09 -10.07 8.64
C ASN A 119 -13.55 -9.29 9.85
N GLU A 120 -14.22 -9.39 11.00
CA GLU A 120 -13.82 -8.69 12.23
C GLU A 120 -12.44 -9.12 12.73
N GLU A 121 -12.00 -10.33 12.38
CA GLU A 121 -10.68 -10.86 12.70
C GLU A 121 -9.53 -10.10 12.03
N LEU A 122 -9.79 -9.36 10.95
CA LEU A 122 -8.81 -8.50 10.30
C LEU A 122 -8.70 -7.13 10.99
N TRP A 123 -9.70 -6.74 11.78
CA TRP A 123 -9.79 -5.42 12.36
C TRP A 123 -8.90 -5.28 13.60
N LEU A 124 -8.15 -4.17 13.62
CA LEU A 124 -7.43 -3.71 14.80
C LEU A 124 -8.37 -2.85 15.63
N ASN A 125 -8.61 -3.24 16.88
CA ASN A 125 -9.29 -2.34 17.81
C ASN A 125 -8.47 -1.05 17.99
N PHE A 126 -9.11 0.00 18.49
CA PHE A 126 -8.50 1.32 18.63
C PHE A 126 -7.14 1.30 19.37
N LYS A 127 -7.05 0.60 20.51
CA LYS A 127 -5.80 0.50 21.29
C LYS A 127 -4.70 -0.23 20.54
N GLN A 128 -5.03 -1.28 19.79
CA GLN A 128 -4.06 -2.02 18.97
C GLN A 128 -3.56 -1.16 17.82
N ARG A 129 -4.47 -0.49 17.11
CA ARG A 129 -4.13 0.43 16.03
C ARG A 129 -3.22 1.56 16.49
N ASP A 130 -3.49 2.18 17.63
CA ASP A 130 -2.60 3.22 18.18
C ASP A 130 -1.18 2.71 18.45
N LYS A 131 -1.04 1.47 18.95
CA LYS A 131 0.28 0.83 19.14
C LYS A 131 1.00 0.61 17.81
N VAL A 132 0.27 0.17 16.78
CA VAL A 132 0.81 -0.05 15.44
C VAL A 132 1.22 1.29 14.79
N ILE A 133 0.43 2.35 14.94
CA ILE A 133 0.78 3.69 14.45
C ILE A 133 2.09 4.17 15.08
N LYS A 134 2.26 4.01 16.40
CA LYS A 134 3.51 4.34 17.09
C LYS A 134 4.70 3.54 16.56
N ARG A 135 4.53 2.24 16.28
CA ARG A 135 5.57 1.42 15.64
C ARG A 135 5.91 1.91 14.23
N ILE A 136 4.91 2.25 13.42
CA ILE A 136 5.13 2.83 12.08
C ILE A 136 5.90 4.15 12.16
N LYS A 137 5.61 5.01 13.16
CA LYS A 137 6.38 6.25 13.39
C LYS A 137 7.84 5.97 13.75
N ILE A 138 8.12 4.98 14.59
CA ILE A 138 9.50 4.54 14.89
C ILE A 138 10.18 3.99 13.64
N LEU A 139 9.49 3.16 12.85
CA LEU A 139 10.00 2.66 11.57
C LEU A 139 10.30 3.80 10.60
N LYS A 140 9.46 4.83 10.56
CA LYS A 140 9.70 6.03 9.74
C LYS A 140 10.97 6.77 10.15
N GLN A 141 11.31 6.82 11.43
CA GLN A 141 12.59 7.38 11.88
C GLN A 141 13.79 6.56 11.35
N LYS A 142 13.65 5.23 11.26
CA LYS A 142 14.69 4.33 10.70
C LYS A 142 14.74 4.36 9.17
N TYR A 143 13.60 4.57 8.50
CA TYR A 143 13.46 4.58 7.04
C TYR A 143 12.76 5.84 6.51
N PRO A 144 13.31 7.06 6.77
CA PRO A 144 12.61 8.32 6.53
C PRO A 144 12.31 8.60 5.05
N GLN A 145 13.14 8.09 4.14
CA GLN A 145 12.95 8.27 2.70
C GLN A 145 11.98 7.24 2.11
N PHE A 146 11.71 6.14 2.82
CA PHE A 146 10.90 5.04 2.32
C PHE A 146 9.48 5.04 2.91
N ILE A 147 9.26 5.54 4.13
CA ILE A 147 7.92 5.69 4.70
C ILE A 147 7.48 7.16 4.52
N HIS A 148 6.67 7.41 3.49
CA HIS A 148 6.31 8.77 3.08
C HIS A 148 5.06 9.34 3.75
N SER A 149 4.29 8.52 4.49
CA SER A 149 3.12 9.01 5.24
C SER A 149 3.54 10.12 6.20
N SER A 150 2.88 11.28 6.13
CA SER A 150 3.15 12.38 7.07
C SER A 150 2.71 12.00 8.48
N ASP A 151 3.31 12.62 9.50
CA ASP A 151 2.91 12.35 10.88
C ASP A 151 1.45 12.75 11.11
N ALA A 152 0.99 13.84 10.48
CA ALA A 152 -0.41 14.24 10.49
C ALA A 152 -1.37 13.18 9.91
N ILE A 153 -0.97 12.49 8.82
CA ILE A 153 -1.75 11.37 8.26
C ILE A 153 -1.73 10.18 9.22
N LEU A 154 -0.59 9.87 9.83
CA LEU A 154 -0.52 8.77 10.80
C LEU A 154 -1.34 9.08 12.07
N ASP A 155 -1.33 10.33 12.52
CA ASP A 155 -2.07 10.80 13.68
C ASP A 155 -3.58 10.84 13.44
N SER A 156 -4.04 11.08 12.20
CA SER A 156 -5.48 11.04 11.91
C SER A 156 -6.09 9.65 12.08
N PHE A 157 -5.28 8.59 12.05
CA PHE A 157 -5.72 7.22 12.34
C PHE A 157 -5.79 6.88 13.83
N MET A 158 -5.26 7.75 14.70
CA MET A 158 -5.27 7.54 16.15
C MET A 158 -6.69 7.60 16.71
N SER A 159 -6.95 6.80 17.74
CA SER A 159 -8.28 6.64 18.30
C SER A 159 -8.90 7.94 18.83
N ASP A 160 -8.11 8.83 19.43
CA ASP A 160 -8.53 10.13 19.94
C ASP A 160 -9.01 11.10 18.84
N LYS A 161 -8.59 10.87 17.59
CA LYS A 161 -9.03 11.64 16.41
C LYS A 161 -10.23 11.03 15.70
N CYS A 162 -10.52 9.75 15.96
CA CYS A 162 -11.63 9.03 15.33
C CYS A 162 -12.93 9.06 16.16
N GLN A 163 -12.88 9.50 17.43
CA GLN A 163 -14.02 9.46 18.37
C GLN A 163 -14.86 10.75 18.43
N GLN A 164 -14.73 11.66 17.47
CA GLN A 164 -15.63 12.83 17.38
C GLN A 164 -16.86 12.52 16.53
N THR A 165 -17.89 11.95 17.17
CA THR A 165 -19.32 12.10 16.84
C THR A 165 -20.14 11.81 18.08
#